data_AF-A0A223RT12-F1
#
_entry.id   AF-A0A223RT12-F1
#
_cell.length_a   1.000
_cell.length_b   1.000
_cell.length_c   1.000
_cell.angle_alpha   90.00
_cell.angle_beta   90.00
_cell.angle_gamma   90.00
#
_symmetry.space_group_name_H-M   'P 1'
#
loop_
_entity.id
_entity.type
_entity.pdbx_description
1 polymer ?
#
loop_
_entity_poly.entity_id
_entity_poly.type
_entity_poly.pdbx_seq_one_letter_code
_entity_poly.pdbx_strand_id
1 'polypeptide(L)' 'MEFTEEEMDQLREAAGREGKSLRSMAHDAIVSELRRRKVAAAATRVAGSSAGLNKRPAEK' A
#
# COMPACT_ATOMS: atom_id res chain seq x y z
N MET A 1 7.49 7.35 16.63
CA MET A 1 6.90 8.59 16.11
C MET A 1 5.44 8.52 16.50
N GLU A 2 5.02 9.40 17.39
CA GLU A 2 3.64 9.45 17.87
C GLU A 2 2.90 10.53 17.09
N PHE A 3 1.57 10.40 16.99
CA PHE A 3 0.74 11.40 16.36
C PHE A 3 0.66 12.65 17.24
N THR A 4 0.62 13.83 16.63
CA THR A 4 0.27 15.06 17.36
C THR A 4 -1.21 15.05 17.77
N GLU A 5 -1.60 15.98 18.64
CA GLU A 5 -3.01 16.13 19.02
C GLU A 5 -3.88 16.51 17.82
N GLU A 6 -3.42 17.41 16.96
CA GLU A 6 -4.13 17.81 15.74
C GLU A 6 -4.29 16.62 14.78
N GLU A 7 -3.26 15.80 14.61
CA GLU A 7 -3.33 14.59 13.79
C GLU A 7 -4.34 13.59 14.37
N MET A 8 -4.36 13.42 15.71
CA MET A 8 -5.33 12.56 16.37
C MET A 8 -6.77 13.04 16.20
N ASP A 9 -7.01 14.36 16.23
CA ASP A 9 -8.33 14.93 16.00
C ASP A 9 -8.79 14.71 14.57
N GLN A 10 -7.92 14.93 13.59
CA GLN A 10 -8.21 14.62 12.19
C GLN A 10 -8.53 13.14 11.97
N LEU A 11 -7.79 12.23 12.63
CA LEU A 11 -8.04 10.79 12.58
C LEU A 11 -9.39 10.43 13.21
N ARG A 12 -9.76 11.06 14.34
CA ARG A 12 -11.05 10.84 15.01
C ARG A 12 -12.20 11.31 14.14
N GLU A 13 -12.09 12.49 13.54
CA GLU A 13 -13.12 12.99 12.62
C GLU A 13 -13.27 12.08 11.40
N ALA A 14 -12.16 11.64 10.80
CA ALA A 14 -12.20 10.73 9.65
C ALA A 14 -12.88 9.40 10.01
N ALA A 15 -12.51 8.80 11.15
CA ALA A 15 -13.13 7.59 11.64
C ALA A 15 -14.63 7.78 11.93
N GLY A 16 -14.99 8.93 12.53
CA GLY A 16 -16.38 9.32 12.79
C GLY A 16 -17.22 9.45 11.51
N ARG A 17 -16.68 10.09 10.46
CA ARG A 17 -17.33 10.20 9.14
C ARG A 17 -17.60 8.83 8.51
N GLU A 18 -16.73 7.86 8.74
CA GLU A 18 -16.89 6.48 8.26
C GLU A 18 -17.67 5.57 9.20
N GLY A 19 -18.11 6.06 10.37
CA GLY A 19 -18.77 5.25 11.39
C GLY A 19 -17.87 4.13 11.95
N LYS A 20 -16.55 4.31 11.90
CA LYS A 20 -15.56 3.32 12.31
C LYS A 20 -14.87 3.73 13.61
N SER A 21 -14.35 2.75 14.34
CA SER A 21 -13.36 3.02 15.38
C SER A 21 -12.00 3.33 14.76
N LEU A 22 -11.17 4.13 15.47
CA LEU A 22 -9.78 4.39 15.07
C LEU A 22 -8.99 3.08 14.84
N ARG A 23 -9.23 2.07 15.68
CA ARG A 23 -8.60 0.75 15.55
C ARG A 23 -8.97 0.06 14.24
N SER A 24 -10.25 0.09 13.86
CA SER A 24 -10.71 -0.51 12.59
C SER A 24 -10.12 0.23 11.40
N MET A 25 -10.12 1.57 11.45
CA MET A 25 -9.54 2.41 10.39
C MET A 25 -8.03 2.16 10.23
N ALA A 26 -7.29 2.06 11.34
CA ALA A 26 -5.86 1.75 11.33
C ALA A 26 -5.59 0.34 10.78
N HIS A 27 -6.40 -0.65 11.18
CA HIS A 27 -6.31 -2.01 10.64
C HIS A 27 -6.49 -2.02 9.11
N ASP A 28 -7.52 -1.35 8.61
CA ASP A 28 -7.80 -1.27 7.17
C ASP A 28 -6.65 -0.60 6.41
N ALA A 29 -6.12 0.50 6.94
CA ALA A 29 -4.98 1.21 6.36
C ALA A 29 -3.73 0.31 6.27
N ILE A 30 -3.41 -0.43 7.34
CA ILE A 30 -2.27 -1.35 7.39
C ILE A 30 -2.44 -2.50 6.39
N VAL A 31 -3.62 -3.13 6.37
CA VAL A 31 -3.89 -4.25 5.45
C VAL A 31 -3.83 -3.78 3.99
N SER A 32 -4.40 -2.62 3.69
CA SER A 32 -4.34 -2.00 2.37
C SER A 32 -2.89 -1.74 1.93
N GLU A 33 -2.08 -1.16 2.81
CA GLU A 33 -0.67 -0.89 2.53
C GLU A 33 0.14 -2.16 2.30
N LEU A 34 -0.05 -3.20 3.12
CA LEU A 34 0.59 -4.50 2.92
C LEU A 34 0.22 -5.12 1.56
N ARG A 35 -1.04 -5.01 1.15
CA ARG A 35 -1.48 -5.48 -0.17
C ARG A 35 -0.82 -4.68 -1.29
N ARG A 36 -0.77 -3.35 -1.19
CA ARG A 36 -0.08 -2.48 -2.17
C ARG A 36 1.39 -2.88 -2.34
N ARG A 37 2.12 -3.10 -1.25
CA ARG A 37 3.52 -3.54 -1.28
C ARG A 37 3.70 -4.89 -2.00
N LYS A 38 2.81 -5.86 -1.73
CA LYS A 38 2.84 -7.16 -2.40
C LYS A 38 2.62 -7.02 -3.91
N VAL A 39 1.66 -6.19 -4.31
CA VAL A 39 1.37 -5.91 -5.72
C VAL A 39 2.57 -5.22 -6.40
N ALA A 40 3.15 -4.19 -5.76
CA ALA A 40 4.32 -3.50 -6.29
C ALA A 40 5.51 -4.47 -6.47
N ALA A 41 5.78 -5.33 -5.48
CA ALA A 41 6.84 -6.33 -5.59
C ALA A 41 6.58 -7.35 -6.72
N ALA A 42 5.32 -7.76 -6.90
CA ALA A 42 4.94 -8.63 -8.01
C ALA A 42 5.12 -7.94 -9.37
N ALA A 43 4.69 -6.67 -9.49
CA ALA A 43 4.88 -5.87 -10.70
C ALA A 43 6.36 -5.72 -11.06
N THR A 44 7.23 -5.44 -10.09
CA THR A 44 8.69 -5.39 -10.29
C THR A 44 9.24 -6.73 -10.81
N ARG A 45 8.79 -7.86 -10.26
CA ARG A 45 9.19 -9.19 -10.74
C ARG A 45 8.75 -9.44 -12.18
N VAL A 46 7.51 -9.13 -12.52
CA VAL A 46 6.97 -9.29 -13.88
C VAL A 46 7.71 -8.40 -14.88
N ALA A 47 7.98 -7.13 -14.52
CA ALA A 47 8.76 -6.21 -15.34
C ALA A 47 10.18 -6.73 -15.57
N GLY A 48 10.83 -7.26 -14.54
CA GLY A 48 12.16 -7.87 -14.65
C GLY A 48 12.17 -9.11 -15.55
N SER A 49 11.20 -10.02 -15.39
CA SER A 49 11.04 -11.18 -16.27
C SER A 49 10.78 -10.76 -17.72
N SER A 50 9.92 -9.77 -17.94
CA SER A 50 9.59 -9.28 -19.29
C SER A 50 10.80 -8.60 -19.97
N ALA A 51 11.57 -7.82 -19.22
CA ALA A 51 12.82 -7.23 -19.70
C ALA A 51 13.87 -8.30 -20.06
N GLY A 52 13.95 -9.39 -19.27
CA GLY A 52 14.80 -10.54 -19.57
C GLY A 52 14.33 -11.32 -20.80
N LEU A 53 13.02 -11.46 -20.98
CA LEU A 53 12.43 -12.12 -22.15
C LEU A 53 12.62 -11.30 -23.43
N ASN A 54 12.56 -9.97 -23.40
CA ASN A 54 12.80 -9.11 -24.57
C ASN A 54 14.26 -9.11 -25.06
N LYS A 55 15.23 -9.49 -24.22
CA LYS A 55 16.64 -9.61 -24.63
C LYS A 55 16.92 -10.90 -25.42
N ARG A 56 16.18 -11.98 -25.15
CA ARG A 56 16.39 -13.31 -25.75
C ARG A 56 16.03 -13.43 -27.25
N PRO A 57 15.01 -12.75 -27.80
CA PRO A 57 14.74 -12.77 -29.25
C PRO A 57 15.62 -11.80 -30.04
N ALA A 58 16.42 -10.93 -29.41
CA ALA A 58 17.34 -10.01 -30.09
C ALA A 58 18.74 -10.61 -30.36
N GLU A 59 19.04 -11.80 -29.83
CA GLU A 59 20.31 -12.53 -30.01
C GLU A 59 20.22 -13.72 -30.98
N LYS A 60 19.13 -13.83 -31.76
CA LYS A 60 18.95 -14.83 -32.83
C LYS A 60 18.68 -14.14 -34.16
#